data_AF-A0A5A9NNS6-F1
#
_entry.id   AF-A0A5A9NNS6-F1
#
_cell.length_a   1.000
_cell.length_b   1.000
_cell.length_c   1.000
_cell.angle_alpha   90.00
_cell.angle_beta   90.00
_cell.angle_gamma   90.00
#
_symmetry.space_group_name_H-M   'P 1'
#
loop_
_entity.id
_entity.type
_entity.pdbx_description
1 polymer ?
#
loop_
_entity_poly.entity_id
_entity_poly.type
_entity_poly.pdbx_seq_one_letter_code
_entity_poly.pdbx_strand_id
1 'polypeptide(L)'
;MFYALKYLAFLRKRMNNNPSRGPYRLGAPSRIFWSTRKRTVVPAALKIVRLKTTRKFVLLGRLAHEFGWEYQAITATLEDKRKEKAKMHCQES
;
A
#
# COMPACT_ATOMS: atom_id res chain seq x y z
N MET A 1 -7.62 -5.91 -14.32
CA MET A 1 -7.41 -7.31 -13.91
C MET A 1 -5.96 -7.78 -14.00
N PHE A 2 -5.12 -7.27 -14.92
CA PHE A 2 -3.72 -7.73 -15.06
C PHE A 2 -2.86 -7.65 -13.78
N TYR A 3 -2.98 -6.58 -12.99
CA TYR A 3 -2.21 -6.40 -11.75
C TYR A 3 -2.65 -7.34 -10.62
N ALA A 4 -3.94 -7.64 -10.54
CA ALA A 4 -4.48 -8.63 -9.61
C ALA A 4 -3.96 -10.03 -9.95
N LEU A 5 -3.93 -10.40 -11.23
CA LEU A 5 -3.38 -11.68 -11.68
C LEU A 5 -1.88 -11.80 -11.41
N LYS A 6 -1.10 -10.74 -11.61
CA LYS A 6 0.33 -10.70 -11.24
C LYS A 6 0.54 -10.87 -9.73
N TYR A 7 -0.30 -10.22 -8.92
CA TYR A 7 -0.22 -10.34 -7.47
C TYR A 7 -0.63 -11.73 -6.99
N LEU A 8 -1.69 -12.32 -7.54
CA LEU A 8 -2.08 -13.71 -7.30
C LEU A 8 -0.98 -14.70 -7.70
N ALA A 9 -0.33 -14.49 -8.86
CA ALA A 9 0.80 -15.31 -9.29
C ALA A 9 2.00 -15.19 -8.32
N PHE A 10 2.22 -14.02 -7.72
CA PHE A 10 3.18 -13.83 -6.65
C PHE A 10 2.78 -14.57 -5.36
N LEU A 11 1.51 -14.51 -4.96
CA LEU A 11 0.98 -15.22 -3.78
C LEU A 11 1.00 -16.75 -3.95
N ARG A 12 0.99 -17.25 -5.19
CA ARG A 12 1.04 -18.68 -5.53
C ARG A 12 2.42 -19.30 -5.30
N LYS A 13 3.49 -18.52 -5.16
CA LYS A 13 4.84 -19.03 -4.86
C LYS A 13 4.91 -19.58 -3.43
N ARG A 14 4.78 -20.90 -3.25
CA ARG A 14 4.92 -21.61 -1.96
C ARG A 14 6.09 -22.60 -2.04
N MET A 15 6.76 -22.85 -0.92
CA MET A 15 7.68 -24.00 -0.84
C MET A 15 6.86 -25.30 -0.81
N ASN A 16 7.30 -26.31 -1.56
CA ASN A 16 6.56 -27.57 -1.76
C ASN A 16 6.60 -28.50 -0.54
N ASN A 17 7.67 -28.44 0.26
CA ASN A 17 7.90 -29.35 1.39
C ASN A 17 7.28 -28.87 2.72
N ASN A 18 7.40 -27.58 3.06
CA ASN A 18 6.80 -26.97 4.25
C ASN A 18 6.44 -25.50 3.98
N PRO A 19 5.14 -25.17 3.84
CA PRO A 19 4.68 -23.81 3.58
C PRO A 19 5.04 -22.80 4.69
N SER A 20 5.20 -23.24 5.94
CA SER A 20 5.47 -22.37 7.10
C SER A 20 6.92 -21.90 7.19
N ARG A 21 7.86 -22.60 6.53
CA ARG A 21 9.25 -22.13 6.35
C ARG A 21 9.41 -21.23 5.12
N GLY A 22 8.36 -21.13 4.30
CA GLY A 22 8.31 -20.33 3.07
C GLY A 22 8.27 -18.83 3.34
N PRO A 23 8.33 -18.01 2.27
CA PRO A 23 8.21 -16.56 2.41
C PRO A 23 6.94 -16.17 3.16
N TYR A 24 7.10 -15.52 4.33
CA TYR A 24 5.97 -15.03 5.13
C TYR A 24 5.21 -13.95 4.35
N ARG A 25 4.00 -14.27 3.89
CA ARG A 25 3.15 -13.35 3.13
C ARG A 25 2.20 -12.64 4.08
N LEU A 26 2.40 -11.33 4.24
CA LEU A 26 1.60 -10.50 5.13
C LEU A 26 0.79 -9.52 4.28
N GLY A 27 -0.53 -9.52 4.45
CA GLY A 27 -1.48 -8.79 3.59
C GLY A 27 -1.52 -7.27 3.78
N ALA A 28 -0.70 -6.71 4.67
CA ALA A 28 -0.73 -5.29 5.01
C ALA A 28 0.11 -4.44 4.04
N PRO A 29 -0.44 -3.37 3.43
CA PRO A 29 0.28 -2.45 2.55
C PRO A 29 1.50 -1.80 3.20
N SER A 30 1.45 -1.61 4.52
CA SER A 30 2.54 -1.03 5.32
C SER A 30 3.83 -1.85 5.20
N ARG A 31 3.76 -3.19 5.23
CA ARG A 31 4.96 -4.04 5.20
C ARG A 31 5.56 -4.25 3.81
N ILE A 32 4.85 -3.90 2.74
CA ILE A 32 5.38 -3.89 1.37
C ILE A 32 6.38 -2.73 1.18
N PHE A 33 6.19 -1.63 1.92
CA PHE A 33 6.93 -0.38 1.76
C PHE A 33 7.90 -0.09 2.92
N TRP A 34 8.05 -0.99 3.89
CA TRP A 34 8.75 -0.64 5.13
C TRP A 34 10.27 -0.59 4.97
N SER A 35 10.77 0.59 4.59
CA SER A 35 12.03 1.10 5.10
C SER A 35 12.00 2.64 5.17
N THR A 36 12.39 3.13 6.34
CA THR A 36 13.08 4.41 6.60
C THR A 36 12.34 5.76 6.44
N ARG A 37 12.54 6.61 7.47
CA ARG A 37 12.55 8.09 7.45
C ARG A 37 11.23 8.85 7.50
N LYS A 38 11.35 10.09 7.99
CA LYS A 38 10.36 11.17 7.85
C LYS A 38 9.82 11.17 6.42
N ARG A 39 8.52 11.42 6.25
CA ARG A 39 7.87 11.43 4.93
C ARG A 39 8.53 12.47 4.02
N THR A 40 9.41 12.04 3.14
CA THR A 40 10.01 12.84 2.08
C THR A 40 9.44 12.40 0.74
N VAL A 41 9.13 13.35 -0.14
CA VAL A 41 8.64 13.05 -1.49
C VAL A 41 9.84 12.84 -2.40
N VAL A 42 9.90 11.70 -3.09
CA VAL A 42 10.90 11.46 -4.15
C VAL A 42 10.28 11.92 -5.48
N PRO A 43 10.68 13.09 -6.04
CA PRO A 43 10.03 13.68 -7.21
C PRO A 43 10.16 12.76 -8.44
N ALA A 44 11.29 12.07 -8.56
CA ALA A 44 11.52 11.13 -9.64
C ALA A 44 10.49 9.99 -9.65
N ALA A 45 9.97 9.53 -8.50
CA ALA A 45 9.06 8.39 -8.42
C ALA A 45 7.57 8.78 -8.46
N LEU A 46 7.26 10.07 -8.61
CA LEU A 46 5.88 10.55 -8.62
C LEU A 46 5.12 10.05 -9.84
N LYS A 47 3.90 9.56 -9.58
CA LYS A 47 2.96 9.13 -10.62
C LYS A 47 2.77 10.20 -11.69
N ILE A 48 2.55 11.44 -11.28
CA ILE A 48 2.26 12.58 -12.18
C ILE A 48 3.42 12.82 -13.15
N VAL A 49 4.64 12.60 -12.69
CA VAL A 49 5.86 12.82 -13.47
C VAL A 49 6.18 11.63 -14.37
N ARG A 50 6.06 10.39 -13.86
CA ARG A 50 6.48 9.18 -14.59
C ARG A 50 5.44 8.58 -15.53
N LEU A 51 4.15 8.72 -15.23
CA LEU A 51 3.09 8.01 -15.95
C LEU A 51 2.29 8.98 -16.82
N LYS A 52 2.16 8.63 -18.10
CA LYS A 52 1.22 9.31 -19.00
C LYS A 52 -0.21 9.15 -18.47
N THR A 53 -0.94 10.25 -18.45
CA THR A 53 -2.29 10.37 -17.87
C THR A 53 -3.30 9.37 -18.45
N THR A 54 -3.13 8.98 -19.71
CA THR A 54 -4.01 8.02 -20.40
C THR A 54 -3.76 6.56 -20.03
N ARG A 55 -2.71 6.24 -19.27
CA ARG A 55 -2.39 4.86 -18.88
C ARG A 55 -3.15 4.45 -17.63
N LYS A 56 -3.76 3.26 -17.66
CA LYS A 56 -4.46 2.66 -16.51
C LYS A 56 -3.46 2.34 -15.40
N PHE A 57 -3.77 2.73 -14.17
CA PHE A 57 -2.99 2.46 -12.97
C PHE A 57 -3.87 1.85 -11.88
N VAL A 58 -3.25 1.31 -10.83
CA VAL A 58 -3.96 0.75 -9.67
C VAL A 58 -3.45 1.39 -8.38
N LEU A 59 -4.37 1.64 -7.45
CA LEU A 59 -4.02 2.06 -6.10
C LEU A 59 -3.75 0.81 -5.25
N LEU A 60 -2.63 0.81 -4.54
CA LEU A 60 -2.22 -0.33 -3.72
C LEU A 60 -3.25 -0.65 -2.63
N GLY A 61 -3.90 0.37 -2.05
CA GLY A 61 -4.96 0.18 -1.07
C GLY A 61 -6.18 -0.58 -1.62
N ARG A 62 -6.63 -0.22 -2.83
CA ARG A 62 -7.73 -0.92 -3.52
C ARG A 62 -7.35 -2.38 -3.83
N LEU A 63 -6.12 -2.60 -4.28
CA LEU A 63 -5.61 -3.93 -4.57
C LEU A 63 -5.53 -4.79 -3.30
N ALA A 64 -5.02 -4.25 -2.20
CA ALA A 64 -4.89 -4.96 -0.93
C ALA A 64 -6.25 -5.37 -0.35
N HIS A 65 -7.26 -4.50 -0.45
CA HIS A 65 -8.63 -4.82 -0.04
C HIS A 65 -9.22 -6.00 -0.82
N GLU A 66 -9.00 -6.05 -2.14
CA GLU A 66 -9.41 -7.20 -2.97
C GLU A 66 -8.72 -8.52 -2.55
N PHE A 67 -7.58 -8.46 -1.84
CA PHE A 67 -6.80 -9.62 -1.40
C PHE A 67 -6.92 -9.95 0.10
N GLY A 68 -7.96 -9.44 0.76
CA GLY A 68 -8.26 -9.77 2.17
C GLY A 68 -7.60 -8.85 3.19
N TRP A 69 -7.21 -7.63 2.79
CA TRP A 69 -6.87 -6.59 3.75
C TRP A 69 -8.12 -5.82 4.19
N GLU A 70 -8.76 -6.30 5.25
CA GLU A 70 -10.05 -5.79 5.76
C GLU A 70 -9.94 -4.41 6.44
N TYR A 71 -8.73 -3.97 6.79
CA TYR A 71 -8.53 -2.76 7.60
C TYR A 71 -8.63 -1.45 6.81
N GLN A 72 -9.20 -1.45 5.60
CA GLN A 72 -9.34 -0.23 4.78
C GLN A 72 -10.21 0.83 5.49
N ALA A 73 -11.37 0.42 6.02
CA ALA A 73 -12.29 1.34 6.71
C ALA A 73 -11.68 1.90 8.01
N ILE A 74 -11.00 1.04 8.77
CA ILE A 74 -10.30 1.43 10.01
C ILE A 74 -9.16 2.41 9.68
N THR A 75 -8.37 2.13 8.64
CA THR A 75 -7.28 3.03 8.23
C THR A 75 -7.80 4.40 7.77
N ALA A 76 -8.95 4.43 7.07
CA ALA A 76 -9.57 5.69 6.64
C ALA A 76 -9.95 6.57 7.85
N THR A 77 -10.67 6.01 8.83
CA THR A 77 -11.07 6.75 10.04
C THR A 77 -9.88 7.24 10.85
N LEU A 78 -8.81 6.44 10.96
CA LEU A 78 -7.58 6.85 11.65
C LEU A 78 -6.79 7.92 10.91
N GLU A 79 -6.74 7.87 9.58
CA GLU A 79 -6.09 8.90 8.77
C GLU A 79 -6.87 10.23 8.80
N ASP A 80 -8.19 10.19 8.89
CA ASP A 80 -9.00 11.41 9.01
C ASP A 80 -8.79 12.08 10.37
N LYS A 81 -8.80 11.31 11.47
CA LYS A 81 -8.39 11.79 12.80
C LYS A 81 -6.98 12.38 12.79
N ARG A 82 -6.05 11.77 12.06
CA ARG A 82 -4.67 12.26 11.92
C ARG A 82 -4.60 13.59 11.18
N LYS A 83 -5.40 13.78 10.11
CA LYS A 83 -5.48 15.04 9.35
C LYS A 83 -6.09 16.16 10.20
N GLU A 84 -7.14 15.87 10.97
CA GLU A 84 -7.74 16.84 11.90
C GLU A 84 -6.71 17.33 12.92
N LYS A 85 -6.01 16.41 13.59
CA LYS A 85 -4.93 16.77 14.52
C LYS A 85 -3.80 17.56 13.86
N ALA A 86 -3.41 17.21 12.63
CA ALA A 86 -2.39 17.94 11.90
C ALA A 86 -2.84 19.35 11.51
N LYS A 87 -4.12 19.54 11.13
CA LYS A 87 -4.69 20.87 10.85
C LYS A 87 -4.66 21.74 12.10
N MET A 88 -5.09 21.22 13.25
CA MET A 88 -5.03 21.97 14.52
C MET A 88 -3.61 22.45 14.83
N HIS A 89 -2.62 21.55 14.72
CA HIS A 89 -1.22 21.91 14.94
C HIS A 89 -0.68 22.96 13.94
N CYS A 90 -1.11 22.91 12.67
CA CYS A 90 -0.74 23.92 11.67
C CYS A 90 -1.45 25.28 11.84
N GLN A 91 -2.55 25.35 12.59
CA GLN A 91 -3.24 26.61 12.91
C GLN A 91 -2.68 27.26 14.18
N GLU A 92 -2.09 26.46 15.07
CA GLU A 92 -1.43 26.91 16.30
C GLU A 92 0.00 27.44 16.07
N SER A 93 0.56 27.23 14.87
CA SER A 93 1.90 27.69 14.45
C SER A 93 1.80 28.91 13.55
#